data_AF-A0A963EBW3-F1
#
_entry.id   AF-A0A963EBW3-F1
#
_cell.length_a   1.000
_cell.length_b   1.000
_cell.length_c   1.000
_cell.angle_alpha   90.00
_cell.angle_beta   90.00
_cell.angle_gamma   90.00
#
_symmetry.space_group_name_H-M   'P 1'
#
loop_
_entity.id
_entity.type
_entity.pdbx_description
1 polymer ?
#
loop_
_entity_poly.entity_id
_entity_poly.type
_entity_poly.pdbx_seq_one_letter_code
_entity_poly.pdbx_strand_id
1 'polypeptide(L)' 'DGNVLAPLLFSEAVKLHPVAVIVAILVFGAIWGFWGVFFAIPLATIVKAILNAWPTVSTA' A
#
# COMPACT_ATOMS: atom_id res chain seq x y z
N ASP A 1 -0.74 -30.85 0.20
CA ASP A 1 0.04 -29.79 -0.44
C ASP A 1 -0.75 -28.52 -0.69
N GLY A 2 -0.94 -27.72 0.36
CA GLY A 2 -1.74 -26.50 0.33
C GLY A 2 -1.01 -25.28 0.88
N ASN A 3 0.29 -25.13 0.57
CA ASN A 3 1.12 -24.08 1.18
C ASN A 3 1.56 -22.97 0.20
N VAL A 4 1.08 -22.97 -1.04
CA VAL A 4 1.44 -21.97 -2.08
C VAL A 4 0.34 -20.91 -2.28
N LEU A 5 -0.92 -21.26 -2.00
CA LEU A 5 -2.07 -20.35 -2.08
C LEU A 5 -2.00 -19.20 -1.08
N ALA A 6 -1.49 -19.47 0.13
CA ALA A 6 -1.32 -18.45 1.16
C ALA A 6 -0.30 -17.37 0.74
N PRO A 7 0.96 -17.69 0.36
CA PRO A 7 1.91 -16.66 -0.05
C PRO A 7 1.49 -15.97 -1.36
N LEU A 8 0.72 -16.60 -2.25
CA LEU A 8 0.25 -15.95 -3.47
C LEU A 8 -0.81 -14.88 -3.18
N LEU A 9 -1.81 -15.18 -2.34
CA LEU A 9 -2.83 -14.21 -1.89
C LEU A 9 -2.21 -13.07 -1.06
N PHE A 10 -1.25 -13.38 -0.17
CA PHE A 10 -0.53 -12.36 0.59
C PHE A 10 0.48 -11.57 -0.26
N SER A 11 1.08 -12.19 -1.29
CA SER A 11 1.95 -11.51 -2.25
C SER A 11 1.14 -10.49 -3.05
N GLU A 12 -0.05 -10.85 -3.54
CA GLU A 12 -0.92 -9.94 -4.30
C GLU A 12 -1.44 -8.77 -3.44
N ALA A 13 -1.92 -9.09 -2.23
CA ALA A 13 -2.40 -8.08 -1.29
C ALA A 13 -1.28 -7.14 -0.77
N VAL A 14 -0.01 -7.56 -0.77
CA VAL A 14 1.14 -6.78 -0.24
C VAL A 14 2.24 -6.55 -1.28
N LYS A 15 1.91 -6.45 -2.59
CA LYS A 15 2.79 -5.78 -3.58
C LYS A 15 2.86 -4.26 -3.36
N LEU A 16 3.25 -3.77 -2.18
CA LEU A 16 3.66 -2.38 -2.04
C LEU A 16 4.97 -2.24 -2.81
N HIS A 17 4.88 -1.79 -4.06
CA HIS A 17 6.06 -1.54 -4.87
C HIS A 17 6.96 -0.56 -4.09
N PRO A 18 8.30 -0.75 -4.03
CA PRO A 18 9.20 0.13 -3.28
C PRO A 18 9.00 1.61 -3.61
N VAL A 19 8.59 1.88 -4.85
CA VAL A 19 8.19 3.21 -5.34
C VAL A 19 7.04 3.83 -4.52
N ALA A 20 6.02 3.07 -4.10
CA ALA A 20 4.92 3.60 -3.29
C ALA A 20 5.39 4.11 -1.93
N VAL A 21 6.38 3.44 -1.33
CA VAL A 21 7.00 3.89 -0.06
C VAL A 21 7.81 5.16 -0.30
N ILE A 22 8.59 5.21 -1.38
CA ILE A 22 9.38 6.40 -1.74
C ILE A 22 8.45 7.60 -2.00
N VAL A 23 7.36 7.41 -2.75
CA VAL A 23 6.36 8.46 -3.01
C VAL A 23 5.71 8.92 -1.70
N ALA A 24 5.34 8.00 -0.80
CA ALA A 24 4.81 8.36 0.51
C ALA A 24 5.82 9.18 1.33
N ILE A 25 7.09 8.78 1.37
CA ILE A 25 8.16 9.53 2.04
C ILE A 25 8.31 10.93 1.45
N LEU A 26 8.31 11.08 0.13
CA LEU A 26 8.47 12.38 -0.53
C LEU A 26 7.27 13.30 -0.27
N VAL A 27 6.04 12.79 -0.40
CA VAL A 27 4.82 13.58 -0.21
C VAL A 27 4.64 13.94 1.26
N PHE A 28 4.62 12.95 2.15
CA PHE A 28 4.38 13.22 3.57
C PHE A 28 5.58 13.89 4.24
N GLY A 29 6.80 13.52 3.85
CA GLY A 29 8.02 14.18 4.31
C GLY A 29 8.12 15.64 3.85
N ALA A 30 7.61 16.00 2.67
CA ALA A 30 7.55 17.40 2.25
C ALA A 30 6.46 18.21 2.98
N ILE A 31 5.34 17.58 3.35
CA ILE A 31 4.22 18.27 4.02
C ILE A 31 4.50 18.53 5.51
N TRP A 32 5.08 17.55 6.23
CA TRP A 32 5.26 17.61 7.69
C TRP A 32 6.71 17.39 8.18
N GLY A 33 7.67 17.25 7.27
CA GLY A 33 9.06 17.00 7.61
C GLY A 33 9.26 15.60 8.20
N PHE A 34 10.00 15.52 9.30
CA PHE A 34 10.41 14.27 9.94
C PHE A 34 9.23 13.33 10.26
N TRP A 35 8.13 13.86 10.76
CA TRP A 35 6.95 13.06 11.12
C TRP A 35 6.31 12.39 9.91
N GLY A 36 6.32 13.05 8.75
CA GLY A 36 5.80 12.46 7.52
C GLY A 36 6.63 11.30 6.99
N VAL A 37 7.95 11.33 7.22
CA VAL A 37 8.85 10.22 6.88
C VAL A 37 8.65 9.02 7.83
N PHE A 38 8.50 9.29 9.13
CA PHE A 38 8.27 8.24 10.15
C PHE A 38 6.98 7.45 9.89
N PHE A 39 5.90 8.14 9.52
CA PHE A 39 4.60 7.51 9.26
C PHE A 39 4.39 7.05 7.80
N ALA A 40 5.40 7.12 6.92
CA ALA A 40 5.25 6.80 5.51
C ALA A 40 4.78 5.35 5.25
N ILE A 41 5.28 4.38 6.03
CA ILE A 41 4.90 2.96 5.91
C ILE A 41 3.43 2.73 6.33
N PRO A 42 2.98 3.20 7.52
CA PRO A 42 1.56 3.17 7.87
C PRO A 42 0.64 3.86 6.83
N LEU A 43 1.03 5.04 6.34
CA LEU A 43 0.21 5.80 5.39
C LEU A 43 0.12 5.14 4.02
N ALA A 44 1.24 4.62 3.50
CA ALA A 44 1.24 3.85 2.25
C ALA A 44 0.33 2.61 2.35
N THR A 45 0.27 2.00 3.53
CA THR A 45 -0.60 0.85 3.82
C THR A 45 -2.08 1.25 3.78
N ILE A 46 -2.43 2.41 4.37
CA ILE A 46 -3.80 2.95 4.34
C ILE A 46 -4.23 3.30 2.90
N VAL A 47 -3.38 4.00 2.15
CA VAL A 47 -3.66 4.36 0.75
C VAL A 47 -3.92 3.10 -0.07
N LYS A 48 -3.07 2.08 0.10
CA LYS A 48 -3.27 0.80 -0.58
C LYS A 48 -4.57 0.11 -0.17
N ALA A 49 -4.89 0.10 1.12
CA ALA A 49 -6.13 -0.49 1.62
C ALA A 49 -7.36 0.21 1.01
N ILE A 50 -7.32 1.53 0.87
CA ILE A 50 -8.40 2.31 0.22
C ILE A 50 -8.50 1.95 -1.26
N LEU A 51 -7.38 1.90 -1.98
CA LEU A 51 -7.37 1.52 -3.41
C LEU A 51 -7.92 0.11 -3.62
N ASN A 52 -7.57 -0.83 -2.75
CA ASN A 52 -8.08 -2.21 -2.79
C ASN A 52 -9.57 -2.30 -2.40
N ALA A 53 -10.03 -1.43 -1.50
CA ALA A 53 -11.41 -1.39 -1.04
C ALA A 53 -12.33 -0.61 -2.00
N TRP A 54 -11.79 0.04 -3.03
CA TRP A 54 -12.59 0.82 -3.95
C TRP A 54 -13.51 -0.10 -4.76
N PRO A 55 -14.84 0.14 -4.75
CA PRO A 55 -15.78 -0.72 -5.46
C PRO A 55 -15.49 -0.64 -6.96
N THR A 56 -15.05 -1.77 -7.53
CA THR A 56 -14.95 -1.90 -8.99
C THR A 56 -16.37 -2.08 -9.50
N VAL A 57 -16.87 -1.09 -10.24
CA VAL A 57 -18.17 -1.18 -10.88
C VAL A 57 -18.07 -2.27 -11.95
N SER A 58 -18.52 -3.49 -11.64
CA SER A 58 -18.74 -4.53 -12.64
C SER A 58 -19.97 -4.16 -13.44
N THR A 59 -19.76 -3.57 -14.62
CA THR A 59 -20.78 -3.58 -15.68
C THR A 59 -20.97 -5.02 -16.14
N ALA A 60 -22.18 -5.53 -15.93
CA ALA A 60 -22.65 -6.84 -16.35
C ALA A 60 -22.61 -7.03 -17.87
#